data_AF-A0A8S0HC39-F1
#
_entry.id   AF-A0A8S0HC39-F1
#
_cell.length_a   1.000
_cell.length_b   1.000
_cell.length_c   1.000
_cell.angle_alpha   90.00
_cell.angle_beta   90.00
_cell.angle_gamma   90.00
#
_symmetry.space_group_name_H-M   'P 1'
#
loop_
_entity.id
_entity.type
_entity.pdbx_description
1 polymer ?
#
loop_
_entity_poly.entity_id
_entity_poly.type
_entity_poly.pdbx_seq_one_letter_code
_entity_poly.pdbx_strand_id
1 'polypeptide(L)' 'MDTTKLKDSKLLMSPEEVALYAIRALEKNRAIIIPGRLNRWMAFSARLSSRWLTRKIVGYVNRAYCPR' A
#
# COMPACT_ATOMS: atom_id res chain seq x y z
N MET A 1 15.00 0.14 0.08
CA MET A 1 13.90 -0.53 -0.63
C MET A 1 14.48 -1.22 -1.85
N ASP A 2 14.50 -2.55 -1.84
CA ASP A 2 14.93 -3.36 -2.97
C ASP A 2 13.81 -3.37 -4.03
N THR A 3 13.93 -2.46 -4.99
CA THR A 3 12.92 -2.26 -6.05
C THR A 3 12.97 -3.38 -7.08
N THR A 4 14.06 -4.14 -7.17
CA THR A 4 14.21 -5.22 -8.16
C THR A 4 13.11 -6.28 -8.02
N LYS A 5 12.73 -6.61 -6.78
CA LYS A 5 11.64 -7.57 -6.47
C LYS A 5 10.25 -7.07 -6.83
N LEU A 6 10.08 -5.77 -7.07
CA LEU A 6 8.78 -5.14 -7.28
C LEU A 6 8.63 -4.51 -8.68
N LYS A 7 9.73 -4.33 -9.43
CA LYS A 7 9.73 -3.69 -10.77
C LYS A 7 8.76 -4.37 -11.75
N ASP A 8 8.71 -5.69 -11.75
CA ASP A 8 7.82 -6.46 -12.64
C ASP A 8 6.51 -6.89 -11.96
N SER A 9 6.28 -6.40 -10.73
CA SER A 9 5.13 -6.80 -9.92
C SER A 9 3.94 -5.86 -10.13
N LYS A 10 2.75 -6.44 -10.29
CA LYS A 10 1.47 -5.69 -10.26
C LYS A 10 1.18 -5.01 -8.92
N LEU A 11 2.03 -5.22 -7.92
CA LEU A 11 1.92 -4.58 -6.60
C LEU A 11 2.42 -3.12 -6.61
N LEU A 12 3.14 -2.70 -7.65
CA LEU A 12 3.66 -1.34 -7.78
C LEU A 12 2.95 -0.61 -8.91
N MET A 13 2.50 0.61 -8.61
CA MET A 13 1.78 1.49 -9.53
C MET A 13 2.75 2.55 -10.07
N SER A 14 2.58 2.97 -11.32
CA SER A 14 3.42 4.04 -11.86
C SER A 14 3.15 5.37 -11.13
N PRO A 15 4.13 6.28 -11.03
CA PRO A 15 3.90 7.59 -10.43
C PRO A 15 2.74 8.36 -11.07
N GLU A 16 2.60 8.26 -12.39
CA GLU A 16 1.56 8.90 -13.18
C GLU A 16 0.17 8.34 -12.84
N GLU A 17 0.06 7.02 -12.69
CA GLU A 17 -1.17 6.35 -12.28
C GLU A 17 -1.58 6.74 -10.85
N VAL A 18 -0.61 6.85 -9.92
CA VAL A 18 -0.87 7.31 -8.54
C VAL A 18 -1.38 8.75 -8.54
N ALA A 19 -0.74 9.63 -9.32
CA ALA A 19 -1.13 11.03 -9.44
C ALA A 19 -2.55 11.17 -10.02
N LEU A 20 -2.87 10.41 -11.07
CA LEU A 20 -4.21 10.40 -11.66
C LEU A 20 -5.28 9.91 -10.66
N TYR A 21 -4.97 8.88 -9.86
CA TYR A 21 -5.89 8.41 -8.83
C TYR A 21 -6.11 9.46 -7.75
N ALA A 22 -5.05 10.17 -7.35
CA ALA A 22 -5.12 11.23 -6.37
C ALA A 22 -6.03 12.38 -6.84
N ILE A 23 -5.82 12.89 -8.06
CA ILE A 23 -6.63 13.98 -8.63
C ILE A 23 -8.11 13.59 -8.68
N ARG A 24 -8.43 12.41 -9.23
CA ARG A 24 -9.82 11.89 -9.33
C ARG A 24 -10.51 11.72 -7.97
N ALA A 25 -9.75 11.47 -6.91
CA ALA A 25 -10.30 11.33 -5.58
C ALA A 25 -10.46 12.70 -4.89
N LEU A 26 -9.54 13.64 -5.15
CA LEU A 26 -9.64 15.05 -4.74
C LEU A 26 -10.89 15.72 -5.33
N GLU A 27 -11.16 15.52 -6.63
CA GLU A 27 -12.37 16.00 -7.30
C GLU A 27 -13.66 15.53 -6.62
N LYS A 28 -13.60 14.38 -5.94
CA LYS A 28 -14.72 13.78 -5.19
C LYS A 28 -14.72 14.17 -3.71
N ASN A 29 -13.91 15.16 -3.32
CA ASN A 29 -13.75 15.63 -1.94
C ASN A 29 -13.42 14.48 -0.94
N ARG A 30 -12.59 13.52 -1.35
CA ARG A 30 -12.14 12.42 -0.47
C ARG A 30 -10.95 12.87 0.38
N ALA A 31 -11.14 12.90 1.70
CA ALA A 31 -10.07 13.27 2.65
C ALA A 31 -8.94 12.24 2.76
N ILE A 32 -9.24 10.94 2.55
CA ILE A 32 -8.26 9.86 2.57
C ILE A 32 -8.35 9.10 1.26
N ILE A 33 -7.24 9.02 0.54
CA ILE A 33 -7.16 8.44 -0.80
C ILE A 33 -6.34 7.15 -0.72
N ILE A 34 -7.00 6.01 -0.95
CA ILE A 34 -6.36 4.70 -1.00
C ILE A 34 -6.54 4.12 -2.40
N PRO A 35 -5.47 4.03 -3.21
CA PRO A 35 -5.55 3.61 -4.60
C PRO A 35 -5.82 2.11 -4.72
N GLY A 36 -6.84 1.72 -5.48
CA GLY A 36 -7.18 0.32 -5.73
C GLY A 36 -7.95 -0.39 -4.60
N ARG A 37 -8.60 -1.51 -4.95
CA ARG A 37 -9.42 -2.29 -4.01
C ARG A 37 -8.58 -3.08 -3.00
N LEU A 38 -7.49 -3.70 -3.45
CA LEU A 38 -6.62 -4.50 -2.58
C LEU A 38 -6.00 -3.64 -1.47
N ASN A 39 -5.48 -2.46 -1.80
CA ASN A 39 -4.91 -1.54 -0.81
C ASN A 39 -5.96 -1.07 0.20
N ARG A 40 -7.22 -0.89 -0.23
CA ARG A 40 -8.32 -0.55 0.67
C ARG A 40 -8.62 -1.67 1.66
N TRP A 41 -8.63 -2.92 1.20
CA TRP A 41 -8.77 -4.08 2.08
C TRP A 41 -7.61 -4.21 3.05
N MET A 42 -6.36 -4.01 2.62
CA MET A 42 -5.19 -4.05 3.50
C MET A 42 -5.19 -2.91 4.55
N ALA A 43 -5.61 -1.71 4.15
CA ALA A 43 -5.78 -0.61 5.09
C ALA A 43 -6.88 -0.90 6.13
N PHE A 44 -7.96 -1.56 5.70
CA PHE A 44 -9.04 -1.96 6.59
C PHE A 44 -8.67 -3.15 7.50
N SER A 45 -7.89 -4.12 6.99
CA SER A 45 -7.53 -5.33 7.75
C SER A 45 -6.74 -5.01 9.01
N ALA A 46 -5.96 -3.92 9.01
CA ALA A 46 -5.26 -3.44 10.20
C ALA A 46 -6.21 -3.14 11.38
N ARG A 47 -7.47 -2.81 11.10
CA ARG A 47 -8.51 -2.56 12.12
C ARG A 47 -9.12 -3.85 12.68
N LEU A 48 -9.02 -4.96 11.95
CA LEU A 48 -9.57 -6.26 12.33
C LEU A 48 -8.51 -7.18 12.97
N SER A 49 -7.23 -6.95 12.66
CA SER A 49 -6.13 -7.71 13.25
C SER A 49 -5.71 -7.17 14.61
N SER A 50 -5.20 -8.03 15.49
CA SER A 50 -4.56 -7.59 16.74
C SER A 50 -3.28 -6.79 16.44
N ARG A 51 -2.98 -5.78 17.27
CA ARG A 51 -1.77 -4.94 17.10
C ARG A 51 -0.49 -5.76 17.03
N TRP A 52 -0.39 -6.83 17.82
CA TRP A 52 0.79 -7.70 17.84
C TRP A 52 0.97 -8.43 16.49
N LEU A 53 -0.11 -8.99 15.95
CA LEU A 53 -0.08 -9.72 14.69
C LEU A 53 0.27 -8.78 13.52
N THR A 54 -0.36 -7.61 13.45
CA THR A 54 -0.04 -6.61 12.41
C THR A 54 1.44 -6.25 12.43
N ARG A 55 2.02 -6.00 13.62
CA ARG A 55 3.45 -5.65 13.75
C ARG A 55 4.37 -6.78 13.31
N LYS A 56 4.04 -8.04 13.62
CA LYS A 56 4.80 -9.21 13.18
C LYS A 56 4.81 -9.34 11.66
N ILE A 57 3.63 -9.26 11.04
CA ILE A 57 3.48 -9.37 9.57
C ILE A 57 4.20 -8.22 8.87
N VAL A 58 3.93 -6.98 9.27
CA VAL A 58 4.56 -5.80 8.66
C VAL A 58 6.08 -5.83 8.85
N GLY A 59 6.58 -6.24 10.02
CA GLY A 59 8.01 -6.39 10.26
C GLY A 59 8.67 -7.44 9.35
N TYR A 60 8.01 -8.57 9.15
CA TYR A 60 8.47 -9.62 8.24
C TYR A 60 8.52 -9.14 6.79
N VAL A 61 7.42 -8.53 6.32
CA VAL A 61 7.32 -7.98 4.96
C VAL A 61 8.37 -6.90 4.73
N ASN A 62 8.51 -5.93 5.65
CA ASN A 62 9.51 -4.88 5.53
C ASN A 62 10.94 -5.43 5.48
N ARG A 63 11.27 -6.49 6.23
CA ARG A 63 12.60 -7.11 6.15
C ARG A 63 12.86 -7.76 4.79
N ALA A 64 11.83 -8.29 4.12
CA ALA A 64 11.96 -8.92 2.82
C ALA A 64 12.24 -7.93 1.67
N TYR A 65 11.66 -6.72 1.75
CA TYR A 65 11.76 -5.67 0.74
C TYR A 65 12.70 -4.51 1.11
N CYS A 66 13.03 -4.35 2.39
CA CYS A 66 14.08 -3.48 2.91
C CYS A 66 15.04 -4.28 3.77
N PRO A 67 15.90 -5.11 3.15
CA PRO A 67 17.08 -5.58 3.84
C PRO A 67 17.86 -4.34 4.31
N ARG A 68 18.25 -4.32 5.59
CA ARG A 68 19.17 -3.32 6.13
C ARG A 68 20.56 -3.55 5.57
#